data_AF-A0A5J4PR16-F1
#
_entry.id   AF-A0A5J4PR16-F1
#
_cell.length_a   1.000
_cell.length_b   1.000
_cell.length_c   1.000
_cell.angle_alpha   90.00
_cell.angle_beta   90.00
_cell.angle_gamma   90.00
#
_symmetry.space_group_name_H-M   'P 1'
#
loop_
_entity.id
_entity.type
_entity.pdbx_description
1 polymer ?
#
loop_
_entity_poly.entity_id
_entity_poly.type
_entity_poly.pdbx_seq_one_letter_code
_entity_poly.pdbx_strand_id
1 'polypeptide(L)'
;IRTSVFIAADVEMVEYAVKAGADRVELYTEPYAVAYAQNPQAAVAPFVEAATAARHYGIGVNAGHDLSLVNLNFLYTTIPWIDEVSIGHVLISDALYMGLEKTIGEYKKCLHP
;
A
#
# COMPACT_ATOMS: atom_id res chain seq x y z
N ILE A 1 12.49 18.04 -2.89
CA ILE A 1 12.31 16.74 -2.19
C ILE A 1 10.87 16.32 -2.46
N ARG A 2 10.62 15.07 -2.86
CA ARG A 2 9.26 14.56 -3.05
C ARG A 2 8.59 14.39 -1.68
N THR A 3 7.36 14.83 -1.55
CA THR A 3 6.55 14.76 -0.34
C THR A 3 5.47 13.71 -0.48
N SER A 4 5.34 12.84 0.52
CA SER A 4 4.25 11.87 0.64
C SER A 4 3.60 12.06 1.99
N VAL A 5 2.27 12.17 2.02
CA VAL A 5 1.51 12.31 3.28
C VAL A 5 0.81 11.00 3.62
N PHE A 6 0.99 10.57 4.87
CA PHE A 6 0.41 9.33 5.37
C PHE A 6 -1.05 9.54 5.77
N ILE A 7 -1.97 8.81 5.15
CA ILE A 7 -3.41 9.03 5.31
C ILE A 7 -4.20 7.73 5.44
N ALA A 8 -5.39 7.82 6.02
CA ALA A 8 -6.38 6.77 5.93
C ALA A 8 -6.87 6.60 4.47
N ALA A 9 -7.39 5.42 4.14
CA ALA A 9 -8.00 5.12 2.84
C ALA A 9 -9.40 5.75 2.72
N ASP A 10 -9.42 7.07 2.59
CA ASP A 10 -10.61 7.90 2.44
C ASP A 10 -10.38 8.94 1.33
N VAL A 11 -11.37 9.11 0.46
CA VAL A 11 -11.32 10.08 -0.65
C VAL A 11 -11.11 11.51 -0.15
N GLU A 12 -11.76 11.90 0.94
CA GLU A 12 -11.63 13.24 1.52
C GLU A 12 -10.19 13.53 1.97
N MET A 13 -9.51 12.52 2.52
CA MET A 13 -8.11 12.64 2.94
C MET A 13 -7.16 12.83 1.74
N VAL A 14 -7.47 12.19 0.61
CA VAL A 14 -6.74 12.43 -0.64
C VAL A 14 -6.93 13.88 -1.10
N GLU A 15 -8.15 14.42 -1.04
CA GLU A 15 -8.39 15.81 -1.41
C GLU A 15 -7.61 16.80 -0.55
N TYR A 16 -7.53 16.55 0.76
CA TYR A 16 -6.73 17.37 1.65
C TYR A 16 -5.23 17.28 1.35
N ALA A 17 -4.73 16.09 1.00
CA ALA A 17 -3.34 15.91 0.57
C ALA A 17 -3.02 16.75 -0.69
N VAL A 18 -3.92 16.75 -1.67
CA VAL A 18 -3.81 17.56 -2.89
C VAL A 18 -3.81 19.04 -2.55
N LYS A 19 -4.74 19.51 -1.72
CA LYS A 19 -4.82 20.91 -1.27
C LYS A 19 -3.57 21.36 -0.50
N ALA A 20 -2.95 20.43 0.23
CA ALA A 20 -1.69 20.68 0.93
C ALA A 20 -0.47 20.73 0.00
N GLY A 21 -0.62 20.39 -1.29
CA GLY A 21 0.46 20.40 -2.27
C GLY A 21 1.38 19.18 -2.19
N ALA A 22 0.90 18.04 -1.67
CA ALA A 22 1.68 16.80 -1.61
C ALA A 22 1.91 16.22 -3.01
N ASP A 23 3.10 15.66 -3.25
CA ASP A 23 3.39 14.96 -4.51
C ASP A 23 2.74 13.56 -4.56
N ARG A 24 2.55 12.94 -3.38
CA ARG A 24 1.96 11.61 -3.21
C ARG A 24 1.15 11.50 -1.91
N VAL A 25 0.33 10.46 -1.85
CA VAL A 25 -0.24 9.92 -0.60
C VAL A 25 0.36 8.56 -0.30
N GLU A 26 0.49 8.22 0.98
CA GLU A 26 0.77 6.86 1.43
C GLU A 26 -0.43 6.33 2.21
N LEU A 27 -1.09 5.32 1.65
CA LEU A 27 -2.27 4.72 2.26
C LEU A 27 -1.86 3.82 3.42
N TYR A 28 -2.44 4.08 4.60
CA TYR A 28 -2.28 3.27 5.81
C TYR A 28 -3.04 1.93 5.68
N THR A 29 -2.32 0.82 5.44
CA THR A 29 -2.92 -0.48 5.11
C THR A 29 -3.20 -1.42 6.30
N GLU A 30 -3.09 -0.99 7.56
CA GLU A 30 -3.48 -1.84 8.71
C GLU A 30 -4.93 -2.32 8.64
N PRO A 31 -5.95 -1.46 8.37
CA PRO A 31 -7.33 -1.92 8.27
C PRO A 31 -7.53 -2.97 7.17
N TYR A 32 -6.80 -2.85 6.06
CA TYR A 32 -6.76 -3.84 5.01
C TYR A 32 -6.16 -5.16 5.52
N ALA A 33 -4.97 -5.10 6.14
CA ALA A 33 -4.27 -6.29 6.61
C ALA A 33 -5.08 -7.08 7.65
N VAL A 34 -5.76 -6.39 8.57
CA VAL A 34 -6.62 -6.99 9.59
C VAL A 34 -7.83 -7.68 8.97
N ALA A 35 -8.50 -7.02 8.01
CA ALA A 35 -9.73 -7.52 7.38
C ALA A 35 -9.49 -8.54 6.25
N TYR A 36 -8.24 -8.66 5.77
CA TYR A 36 -7.88 -9.45 4.59
C TYR A 36 -8.27 -10.92 4.75
N ALA A 37 -8.04 -11.52 5.92
CA ALA A 37 -8.30 -12.94 6.13
C ALA A 37 -9.79 -13.28 6.14
N GLN A 38 -10.67 -12.33 6.46
CA GLN A 38 -12.13 -12.57 6.48
C GLN A 38 -12.76 -12.30 5.11
N ASN A 39 -12.39 -11.20 4.46
CA ASN A 39 -12.92 -10.83 3.15
C ASN A 39 -11.97 -9.88 2.40
N PRO A 40 -11.07 -10.40 1.54
CA PRO A 40 -10.11 -9.58 0.79
C PRO A 40 -10.76 -8.47 -0.04
N GLN A 41 -11.89 -8.77 -0.69
CA GLN A 41 -12.59 -7.84 -1.57
C GLN A 41 -13.18 -6.67 -0.80
N ALA A 42 -13.81 -6.95 0.35
CA ALA A 42 -14.32 -5.89 1.22
C ALA A 42 -13.18 -5.08 1.86
N ALA A 43 -12.08 -5.75 2.24
CA ALA A 43 -10.92 -5.11 2.86
C ALA A 43 -10.23 -4.11 1.93
N VAL A 44 -10.13 -4.42 0.63
CA VAL A 44 -9.43 -3.58 -0.36
C VAL A 44 -10.31 -2.45 -0.91
N ALA A 45 -11.64 -2.55 -0.84
CA ALA A 45 -12.54 -1.61 -1.49
C ALA A 45 -12.27 -0.12 -1.14
N PRO A 46 -12.07 0.28 0.14
CA PRO A 46 -11.75 1.67 0.47
C PRO A 46 -10.42 2.14 -0.14
N PHE A 47 -9.45 1.23 -0.25
CA PHE A 47 -8.13 1.52 -0.84
C PHE A 47 -8.23 1.73 -2.34
N VAL A 48 -9.09 0.97 -3.04
CA VAL A 48 -9.37 1.18 -4.47
C VAL A 48 -9.99 2.56 -4.69
N GLU A 49 -10.95 2.95 -3.87
CA GLU A 49 -11.61 4.27 -3.97
C GLU A 49 -10.60 5.41 -3.74
N ALA A 50 -9.83 5.36 -2.65
CA ALA A 50 -8.82 6.36 -2.34
C ALA A 50 -7.72 6.43 -3.42
N ALA A 51 -7.19 5.28 -3.86
CA ALA A 51 -6.18 5.24 -4.91
C ALA A 51 -6.72 5.72 -6.27
N THR A 52 -8.00 5.51 -6.56
CA THR A 52 -8.67 6.03 -7.75
C THR A 52 -8.81 7.54 -7.68
N ALA A 53 -9.18 8.09 -6.53
CA ALA A 53 -9.22 9.53 -6.31
C ALA A 53 -7.84 10.18 -6.48
N ALA A 54 -6.79 9.58 -5.89
CA ALA A 54 -5.41 10.09 -6.02
C ALA A 54 -4.96 10.12 -7.48
N ARG A 55 -5.27 9.06 -8.23
CA ARG A 55 -5.02 8.98 -9.67
C ARG A 55 -5.80 10.03 -10.46
N HIS A 56 -7.06 10.30 -10.09
CA HIS A 56 -7.86 11.36 -10.70
C HIS A 56 -7.25 12.75 -10.48
N TYR A 57 -6.76 13.03 -9.27
CA TYR A 57 -6.08 14.28 -8.93
C TYR A 57 -4.63 14.38 -9.47
N GLY A 58 -4.09 13.29 -10.01
CA GLY A 58 -2.78 13.24 -10.63
C GLY A 58 -1.60 13.21 -9.64
N ILE A 59 -1.84 12.82 -8.39
CA ILE A 59 -0.78 12.59 -7.39
C ILE A 59 -0.44 11.10 -7.29
N GLY A 60 0.79 10.79 -6.90
CA GLY A 60 1.23 9.40 -6.80
C GLY A 60 0.64 8.67 -5.58
N VAL A 61 0.64 7.34 -5.64
CA VAL A 61 0.07 6.47 -4.59
C VAL A 61 1.15 5.53 -4.07
N ASN A 62 1.53 5.72 -2.82
CA ASN A 62 2.28 4.75 -2.04
C ASN A 62 1.31 3.94 -1.16
N ALA A 63 1.75 2.77 -0.69
CA ALA A 63 1.04 2.01 0.34
C ALA A 63 2.02 1.35 1.32
N GLY A 64 1.60 1.14 2.57
CA GLY A 64 2.47 0.54 3.57
C GLY A 64 1.73 0.31 4.87
N HIS A 65 2.41 -0.36 5.80
CA HIS A 65 1.89 -0.87 7.08
C HIS A 65 1.20 -2.24 6.97
N ASP A 66 1.73 -3.24 7.68
CA ASP A 66 1.22 -4.63 7.75
C ASP A 66 1.00 -5.36 6.41
N LEU A 67 1.66 -4.90 5.35
CA LEU A 67 1.80 -5.65 4.12
C LEU A 67 2.77 -6.82 4.31
N SER A 68 2.40 -7.98 3.78
CA SER A 68 3.10 -9.26 3.95
C SER A 68 3.11 -10.05 2.65
N LEU A 69 3.88 -11.15 2.60
CA LEU A 69 3.85 -12.10 1.48
C LEU A 69 2.44 -12.70 1.21
N VAL A 70 1.52 -12.62 2.18
CA VAL A 70 0.17 -13.19 2.07
C VAL A 70 -0.83 -12.24 1.41
N ASN A 71 -0.70 -10.93 1.67
CA ASN A 71 -1.69 -9.93 1.29
C ASN A 71 -1.17 -8.92 0.24
N LEU A 72 0.13 -8.80 0.04
CA LEU A 72 0.70 -7.76 -0.83
C LEU A 72 0.31 -7.94 -2.30
N ASN A 73 0.37 -9.17 -2.81
CA ASN A 73 0.08 -9.43 -4.22
C ASN A 73 -1.37 -9.09 -4.58
N PHE A 74 -2.33 -9.42 -3.71
CA PHE A 74 -3.74 -9.07 -3.93
C PHE A 74 -3.96 -7.55 -3.95
N LEU A 75 -3.32 -6.82 -3.02
CA LEU A 75 -3.38 -5.36 -2.95
C LEU A 75 -2.84 -4.73 -4.25
N TYR A 76 -1.66 -5.16 -4.68
CA TYR A 76 -0.99 -4.64 -5.88
C TYR A 76 -1.73 -5.01 -7.18
N THR A 77 -2.21 -6.24 -7.32
CA THR A 77 -2.96 -6.65 -8.52
C THR A 77 -4.33 -5.97 -8.62
N THR A 78 -4.94 -5.60 -7.49
CA THR A 78 -6.19 -4.83 -7.45
C THR A 78 -5.95 -3.35 -7.76
N ILE A 79 -4.81 -2.79 -7.33
CA ILE A 79 -4.43 -1.39 -7.54
C ILE A 79 -3.06 -1.32 -8.26
N PRO A 80 -2.98 -1.70 -9.55
CA PRO A 80 -1.71 -1.85 -10.26
C PRO A 80 -1.00 -0.52 -10.57
N TRP A 81 -1.56 0.61 -10.10
CA TRP A 81 -0.97 1.95 -10.21
C TRP A 81 -0.41 2.46 -8.88
N ILE A 82 -0.20 1.59 -7.89
CA ILE A 82 0.64 1.91 -6.72
C ILE A 82 2.09 2.11 -7.21
N ASP A 83 2.66 3.26 -6.90
CA ASP A 83 4.02 3.66 -7.30
C ASP A 83 5.10 3.02 -6.43
N GLU A 84 4.82 2.78 -5.15
CA GLU A 84 5.80 2.33 -4.16
C GLU A 84 5.11 1.65 -2.98
N VAL A 85 5.75 0.64 -2.39
CA VAL A 85 5.32 0.07 -1.10
C VAL A 85 6.42 0.15 -0.05
N SER A 86 6.05 0.60 1.15
CA SER A 86 6.93 0.74 2.31
C SER A 86 6.65 -0.39 3.31
N ILE A 87 7.55 -1.39 3.37
CA ILE A 87 7.37 -2.59 4.20
C ILE A 87 8.56 -2.75 5.15
N GLY A 88 8.29 -2.67 6.45
CA GLY A 88 9.29 -2.73 7.52
C GLY A 88 9.14 -3.99 8.39
N HIS A 89 8.29 -3.90 9.42
CA HIS A 89 8.18 -4.91 10.48
C HIS A 89 8.04 -6.35 9.95
N VAL A 90 7.08 -6.59 9.04
CA VAL A 90 6.81 -7.94 8.52
C VAL A 90 7.98 -8.47 7.68
N LEU A 91 8.58 -7.61 6.84
CA LEU A 91 9.76 -7.97 6.05
C LEU A 91 10.94 -8.39 6.95
N ILE A 92 11.20 -7.65 8.03
CA ILE A 92 12.27 -8.00 8.97
C ILE A 92 11.95 -9.31 9.71
N SER A 93 10.69 -9.52 10.12
CA SER A 93 10.25 -10.76 10.75
C SER A 93 10.46 -11.98 9.84
N ASP A 94 10.11 -11.87 8.57
CA ASP A 94 10.34 -12.90 7.55
C ASP A 94 11.85 -13.15 7.31
N ALA A 95 12.65 -12.08 7.33
CA ALA A 95 14.10 -12.16 7.14
C ALA A 95 14.84 -12.90 8.25
N LEU A 96 14.27 -12.99 9.47
CA LEU A 96 14.84 -13.80 10.55
C LEU A 96 14.90 -15.30 10.19
N TYR A 97 13.99 -15.76 9.31
CA TYR A 97 13.92 -17.16 8.88
C TYR A 97 14.55 -17.40 7.51
N MET A 98 14.37 -16.46 6.58
CA MET A 98 14.79 -16.63 5.18
C MET A 98 16.13 -15.98 4.85
N GLY A 99 16.62 -15.06 5.69
CA GLY A 99 17.67 -14.12 5.33
C GLY A 99 17.14 -12.94 4.51
N LEU A 100 17.80 -11.78 4.61
CA LEU A 100 17.31 -10.52 4.03
C LEU A 100 17.22 -10.54 2.50
N GLU A 101 18.24 -11.07 1.82
CA GLU A 101 18.28 -11.13 0.35
C GLU A 101 17.11 -11.94 -0.22
N LYS A 102 16.91 -13.16 0.29
CA LYS A 102 15.80 -14.03 -0.14
C LYS A 102 14.46 -13.36 0.14
N THR A 103 14.30 -12.75 1.31
CA THR A 103 13.06 -12.08 1.70
C THR A 103 12.71 -10.95 0.75
N ILE A 104 13.66 -10.06 0.45
CA ILE A 104 13.45 -8.99 -0.54
C ILE A 104 13.04 -9.57 -1.90
N GLY A 105 13.67 -10.66 -2.32
CA GLY A 105 13.31 -11.38 -3.54
C GLY A 105 11.85 -11.86 -3.56
N GLU A 106 11.37 -12.46 -2.48
CA GLU A 106 9.98 -12.92 -2.38
C GLU A 106 8.98 -11.75 -2.40
N TYR A 107 9.23 -10.67 -1.66
CA TYR A 107 8.35 -9.49 -1.68
C TYR A 107 8.29 -8.82 -3.05
N LYS A 108 9.42 -8.75 -3.78
CA LYS A 108 9.44 -8.22 -5.15
C LYS A 108 8.62 -9.06 -6.13
N LYS A 109 8.58 -10.38 -5.97
CA LYS A 109 7.73 -11.25 -6.81
C LYS A 109 6.24 -10.95 -6.62
N CYS A 110 5.82 -10.52 -5.42
CA CYS A 110 4.43 -10.10 -5.21
C CYS A 110 4.02 -8.87 -6.04
N LEU A 111 4.98 -8.03 -6.46
CA LEU A 111 4.75 -6.81 -7.23
C LEU A 111 4.93 -7.01 -8.75
N HIS A 112 5.46 -8.16 -9.17
CA HIS A 112 5.65 -8.52 -10.56
C HIS A 112 5.27 -9.99 -10.79
N PRO A 113 3.99 -10.35 -10.55
CA PRO A 113 3.51 -11.72 -10.71
C PRO A 113 3.49 -12.19 -12.17
#